data_AF-A0A844WTW6-F1
#
_entry.id   AF-A0A844WTW6-F1
#
_cell.length_a   1.000
_cell.length_b   1.000
_cell.length_c   1.000
_cell.angle_alpha   90.00
_cell.angle_beta   90.00
_cell.angle_gamma   90.00
#
_symmetry.space_group_name_H-M   'P 1'
#
loop_
_entity.id
_entity.type
_entity.pdbx_description
1 polymer ?
#
loop_
_entity_poly.entity_id
_entity_poly.type
_entity_poly.pdbx_seq_one_letter_code
_entity_poly.pdbx_strand_id
1 'polypeptide(L)'
;MPNDNENTQRCNVFTAQTCKLENGEVAIKEVVLKNVPTPLFVLFAYGGDGAADFEKAATNKKKRLEKKYPDAEIRIIKGFLYPNEFKKEWTKLYNELTPPETSCQYDLWQIHYFGHGGHDALYLKGKGNEIHFNDQDNMEVLPWHPHEGIFVLHSCRGGAYEDTYDKDMIEQQICLAKTISEKQKTRCLGQVTYGNFATNITKFNDILIGGGIGGMPDSNKDLSAEEEAKQYCYRSNRVFNAIAQIHSDGVLWGYALLTGKTKTKVLKLKNKYENNDDIQNSTLPKLYPIYQEIEKLSSKNQILPCRVFNNGTLEPRIVEVDVFNQNDLEYL
;
A
#
# COMPACT_ATOMS: atom_id res chain seq x y z
N MET A 1 -19.47 -0.47 46.86
CA MET A 1 -19.19 -0.16 45.44
C MET A 1 -17.70 0.10 45.33
N PRO A 2 -16.90 -0.81 44.78
CA PRO A 2 -15.59 -0.45 44.27
C PRO A 2 -15.76 0.10 42.86
N ASN A 3 -15.17 1.28 42.62
CA ASN A 3 -15.02 1.86 41.29
C ASN A 3 -14.04 1.00 40.49
N ASP A 4 -14.56 0.15 39.62
CA ASP A 4 -13.79 -0.45 38.56
C ASP A 4 -13.45 0.66 37.55
N ASN A 5 -12.15 0.90 37.38
CA ASN A 5 -11.59 1.77 36.35
C ASN A 5 -11.97 1.22 34.96
N GLU A 6 -13.05 1.76 34.38
CA GLU A 6 -13.57 1.45 33.03
C GLU A 6 -12.54 1.63 31.89
N ASN A 7 -11.37 2.22 32.13
CA ASN A 7 -10.34 2.43 31.10
C ASN A 7 -9.45 1.20 30.81
N THR A 8 -9.59 0.09 31.54
CA THR A 8 -8.86 -1.18 31.25
C THR A 8 -9.66 -2.19 30.43
N GLN A 9 -10.88 -1.83 30.01
CA GLN A 9 -11.87 -2.76 29.50
C GLN A 9 -11.76 -3.10 28.00
N ARG A 10 -10.71 -2.63 27.29
CA ARG A 10 -10.50 -2.87 25.85
C ARG A 10 -9.28 -3.74 25.51
N CYS A 11 -8.82 -4.54 26.46
CA CYS A 11 -7.77 -5.53 26.20
C CYS A 11 -8.42 -6.88 25.89
N ASN A 12 -8.19 -7.39 24.68
CA ASN A 12 -8.73 -8.69 24.29
C ASN A 12 -8.02 -9.82 25.05
N VAL A 13 -8.80 -10.84 25.42
CA VAL A 13 -8.31 -12.07 26.05
C VAL A 13 -8.53 -13.21 25.07
N PHE A 14 -7.46 -13.89 24.68
CA PHE A 14 -7.52 -15.05 23.78
C PHE A 14 -7.07 -16.31 24.54
N THR A 15 -7.64 -17.46 24.19
CA THR A 15 -7.13 -18.76 24.61
C THR A 15 -6.44 -19.41 23.42
N ALA A 16 -5.18 -19.81 23.61
CA ALA A 16 -4.40 -20.55 22.62
C ALA A 16 -4.00 -21.90 23.21
N GLN A 17 -4.09 -22.96 22.40
CA GLN A 17 -3.59 -24.28 22.79
C GLN A 17 -2.17 -24.44 22.28
N THR A 18 -1.24 -24.76 23.18
CA THR A 18 0.12 -25.13 22.81
C THR A 18 0.32 -26.62 23.11
N CYS A 19 0.97 -27.33 22.18
CA CYS A 19 1.33 -28.73 22.36
C CYS A 19 2.82 -28.83 22.67
N LYS A 20 3.15 -29.50 23.78
CA LYS A 20 4.52 -29.91 24.08
C LYS A 20 4.55 -31.44 24.07
N LEU A 21 5.51 -32.01 23.34
CA LEU A 21 5.82 -33.44 23.44
C LEU A 21 6.68 -33.66 24.68
N GLU A 22 6.13 -34.36 25.67
CA GLU A 22 6.87 -34.82 26.85
C GLU A 22 6.79 -36.35 26.89
N ASN A 23 7.95 -37.03 26.84
CA ASN A 23 8.05 -38.49 26.95
C ASN A 23 7.18 -39.31 25.97
N GLY A 24 6.91 -38.79 24.77
CA GLY A 24 6.10 -39.47 23.75
C GLY A 24 4.59 -39.27 23.88
N GLU A 25 4.13 -38.50 24.88
CA GLU A 25 2.74 -38.06 25.03
C GLU A 25 2.59 -36.58 24.68
N VAL A 26 1.48 -36.23 24.01
CA VAL A 26 1.15 -34.84 23.67
C VAL A 26 0.47 -34.21 24.87
N ALA A 27 1.17 -33.34 25.59
CA ALA A 27 0.59 -32.51 26.62
C ALA A 27 -0.02 -31.25 25.98
N ILE A 28 -1.34 -31.15 25.99
CA ILE A 28 -2.08 -29.95 25.55
C ILE A 28 -2.17 -29.01 26.74
N LYS A 29 -1.55 -27.83 26.63
CA LYS A 29 -1.66 -26.76 27.62
C LYS A 29 -2.41 -25.58 27.03
N GLU A 30 -3.55 -25.25 27.63
CA GLU A 30 -4.29 -24.03 27.32
C GLU A 30 -3.58 -22.84 27.96
N VAL A 31 -3.22 -21.85 27.15
CA VAL A 31 -2.58 -20.61 27.58
C VAL A 31 -3.57 -19.48 27.35
N VAL A 32 -3.88 -18.74 28.41
CA VAL A 32 -4.68 -17.52 28.32
C VAL A 32 -3.74 -16.36 27.99
N LEU A 33 -3.84 -15.84 26.78
CA LEU A 33 -3.19 -14.61 26.37
C LEU A 33 -4.06 -13.44 26.83
N LYS A 34 -3.52 -12.61 27.72
CA LYS A 34 -4.18 -11.38 28.19
C LYS A 34 -3.51 -10.19 27.51
N ASN A 35 -4.29 -9.14 27.25
CA ASN A 35 -3.81 -7.87 26.70
C ASN A 35 -3.18 -8.01 25.31
N VAL A 36 -3.78 -8.83 24.45
CA VAL A 36 -3.37 -8.88 23.04
C VAL A 36 -3.94 -7.66 22.33
N PRO A 37 -3.09 -6.78 21.77
CA PRO A 37 -3.55 -5.59 21.06
C PRO A 37 -4.37 -5.96 19.82
N THR A 38 -5.35 -5.11 19.51
CA THR A 38 -6.15 -5.25 18.29
C THR A 38 -5.31 -4.81 17.08
N PRO A 39 -5.17 -5.63 16.03
CA PRO A 39 -4.51 -5.19 14.81
C PRO A 39 -5.14 -3.91 14.26
N LEU A 40 -4.33 -2.89 14.02
CA LEU A 40 -4.76 -1.59 13.52
C LEU A 40 -4.26 -1.34 12.10
N PHE A 41 -5.20 -0.98 11.23
CA PHE A 41 -4.96 -0.59 9.86
C PHE A 41 -5.47 0.84 9.64
N VAL A 42 -4.62 1.72 9.10
CA VAL A 42 -4.97 3.13 8.83
C VAL A 42 -4.84 3.43 7.35
N LEU A 43 -5.94 3.87 6.74
CA LEU A 43 -6.04 4.14 5.31
C LEU A 43 -6.21 5.65 5.09
N PHE A 44 -5.13 6.34 4.71
CA PHE A 44 -5.15 7.76 4.36
C PHE A 44 -5.64 7.95 2.91
N ALA A 45 -6.73 8.67 2.71
CA ALA A 45 -7.27 9.02 1.40
C ALA A 45 -7.20 10.54 1.16
N TYR A 46 -6.39 10.94 0.18
CA TYR A 46 -6.18 12.35 -0.18
C TYR A 46 -7.47 13.01 -0.67
N GLY A 47 -7.74 14.24 -0.21
CA GLY A 47 -8.99 14.98 -0.48
C GLY A 47 -8.97 15.89 -1.72
N GLY A 48 -7.85 15.99 -2.44
CA GLY A 48 -7.73 16.91 -3.59
C GLY A 48 -8.13 16.30 -4.92
N ASP A 49 -7.39 16.60 -5.98
CA ASP A 49 -7.69 16.08 -7.31
C ASP A 49 -7.68 14.55 -7.30
N GLY A 50 -8.77 13.91 -7.74
CA GLY A 50 -8.92 12.44 -7.69
C GLY A 50 -9.43 11.88 -6.36
N ALA A 51 -9.86 12.72 -5.40
CA ALA A 51 -10.32 12.30 -4.07
C ALA A 51 -11.38 11.18 -4.09
N ALA A 52 -12.38 11.29 -4.96
CA ALA A 52 -13.43 10.29 -5.06
C ALA A 52 -12.87 8.90 -5.41
N ASP A 53 -11.87 8.84 -6.28
CA ASP A 53 -11.23 7.58 -6.67
C ASP A 53 -10.29 7.06 -5.57
N PHE A 54 -9.57 7.93 -4.86
CA PHE A 54 -8.74 7.53 -3.71
C PHE A 54 -9.57 7.00 -2.55
N GLU A 55 -10.68 7.66 -2.22
CA GLU A 55 -11.63 7.19 -1.21
C GLU A 55 -12.26 5.85 -1.60
N LYS A 56 -12.59 5.69 -2.90
CA LYS A 56 -13.10 4.41 -3.42
C LYS A 56 -12.07 3.28 -3.28
N ALA A 57 -10.81 3.53 -3.61
CA ALA A 57 -9.73 2.55 -3.43
C ALA A 57 -9.51 2.21 -1.95
N ALA A 58 -9.49 3.20 -1.07
CA ALA A 58 -9.37 2.99 0.38
C ALA A 58 -10.54 2.16 0.93
N THR A 59 -11.77 2.45 0.48
CA THR A 59 -12.97 1.70 0.87
C THR A 59 -12.90 0.24 0.39
N ASN A 60 -12.40 0.00 -0.82
CA ASN A 60 -12.21 -1.37 -1.32
C ASN A 60 -11.14 -2.12 -0.51
N LYS A 61 -10.01 -1.46 -0.20
CA LYS A 61 -8.97 -2.05 0.67
C LYS A 61 -9.52 -2.38 2.06
N LYS A 62 -10.33 -1.48 2.64
CA LYS A 62 -11.00 -1.71 3.92
C LYS A 62 -11.83 -3.00 3.92
N LYS A 63 -12.72 -3.19 2.93
CA LYS A 63 -13.53 -4.41 2.81
C LYS A 63 -12.67 -5.69 2.75
N ARG A 64 -11.57 -5.64 2.01
CA ARG A 64 -10.64 -6.78 1.91
C ARG A 64 -9.91 -7.05 3.22
N LEU A 65 -9.50 -6.01 3.93
CA LEU A 65 -8.90 -6.14 5.26
C LEU A 65 -9.90 -6.68 6.29
N GLU A 66 -11.15 -6.21 6.28
CA GLU A 66 -12.23 -6.73 7.16
C GLU A 66 -12.48 -8.22 6.93
N LYS A 67 -12.41 -8.67 5.67
CA LYS A 67 -12.54 -10.09 5.32
C LYS A 67 -11.34 -10.93 5.77
N LYS A 68 -10.12 -10.38 5.70
CA LYS A 68 -8.89 -11.09 6.08
C LYS A 68 -8.67 -11.10 7.60
N TYR A 69 -9.04 -10.01 8.26
CA TYR A 69 -8.79 -9.74 9.67
C TYR A 69 -10.10 -9.26 10.32
N PRO A 70 -11.04 -10.18 10.60
CA PRO A 70 -12.38 -9.82 11.09
C PRO A 70 -12.37 -9.10 12.45
N ASP A 71 -11.35 -9.34 13.26
CA ASP A 71 -11.19 -8.75 14.59
C ASP A 71 -10.33 -7.46 14.59
N ALA A 72 -9.93 -6.96 13.41
CA ALA A 72 -9.08 -5.79 13.30
C ALA A 72 -9.85 -4.46 13.33
N GLU A 73 -9.18 -3.41 13.82
CA GLU A 73 -9.65 -2.04 13.71
C GLU A 73 -9.14 -1.42 12.40
N ILE A 74 -10.06 -0.99 11.53
CA ILE A 74 -9.72 -0.46 10.20
C ILE A 74 -10.32 0.92 10.00
N ARG A 75 -9.45 1.93 9.96
CA ARG A 75 -9.81 3.35 9.93
C ARG A 75 -9.49 3.97 8.58
N ILE A 76 -10.43 4.78 8.06
CA ILE A 76 -10.19 5.61 6.88
C ILE A 76 -10.07 7.06 7.36
N ILE A 77 -8.90 7.67 7.16
CA ILE A 77 -8.66 9.09 7.39
C ILE A 77 -8.68 9.77 6.03
N LYS A 78 -9.70 10.59 5.77
CA LYS A 78 -9.94 11.17 4.44
C LYS A 78 -10.09 12.68 4.49
N GLY A 79 -9.93 13.31 3.32
CA GLY A 79 -10.26 14.71 3.11
C GLY A 79 -9.14 15.70 3.42
N PHE A 80 -7.95 15.23 3.80
CA PHE A 80 -6.79 16.11 3.94
C PHE A 80 -6.31 16.58 2.57
N LEU A 81 -6.07 17.87 2.45
CA LEU A 81 -5.65 18.58 1.24
C LEU A 81 -4.20 19.06 1.34
N TYR A 82 -3.74 19.35 2.56
CA TYR A 82 -2.49 20.04 2.82
C TYR A 82 -1.57 19.22 3.75
N PRO A 83 -0.24 19.43 3.70
CA PRO A 83 0.72 18.71 4.53
C PRO A 83 0.46 18.84 6.03
N ASN A 84 0.08 20.03 6.50
CA ASN A 84 -0.22 20.26 7.92
C ASN A 84 -1.45 19.46 8.40
N GLU A 85 -2.44 19.24 7.54
CA GLU A 85 -3.60 18.39 7.85
C GLU A 85 -3.20 16.92 7.94
N PHE A 86 -2.39 16.44 6.99
CA PHE A 86 -1.83 15.09 7.04
C PHE A 86 -1.00 14.89 8.31
N LYS A 87 -0.06 15.81 8.60
CA LYS A 87 0.79 15.79 9.80
C LYS A 87 -0.04 15.81 11.07
N LYS A 88 -1.12 16.60 11.12
CA LYS A 88 -2.02 16.64 12.28
C LYS A 88 -2.65 15.28 12.57
N GLU A 89 -3.15 14.58 11.55
CA GLU A 89 -3.72 13.24 11.71
C GLU A 89 -2.64 12.20 12.04
N TRP A 90 -1.42 12.37 11.51
CA TRP A 90 -0.26 11.56 11.87
C TRP A 90 0.13 11.72 13.34
N THR A 91 0.28 12.95 13.82
CA THR A 91 0.57 13.27 15.23
C THR A 91 -0.53 12.76 16.16
N LYS A 92 -1.80 12.85 15.74
CA LYS A 92 -2.93 12.30 16.49
C LYS A 92 -2.79 10.78 16.66
N LEU A 93 -2.44 10.07 15.58
CA LEU A 93 -2.20 8.64 15.62
C LEU A 93 -1.01 8.29 16.53
N TYR A 94 0.10 9.02 16.43
CA TYR A 94 1.26 8.84 17.32
C TYR A 94 0.87 8.98 18.80
N ASN A 95 0.15 10.06 19.14
CA ASN A 95 -0.28 10.32 20.51
C ASN A 95 -1.31 9.31 21.03
N GLU A 96 -2.05 8.63 20.15
CA GLU A 96 -2.96 7.55 20.55
C GLU A 96 -2.20 6.25 20.85
N LEU A 97 -1.15 5.95 20.08
CA LEU A 97 -0.48 4.65 20.13
C LEU A 97 0.72 4.58 21.09
N THR A 98 1.27 5.73 21.48
CA THR A 98 2.49 5.80 22.30
C THR A 98 2.27 5.77 23.82
N PRO A 99 1.18 6.33 24.39
CA PRO A 99 0.97 6.32 25.84
C PRO A 99 0.88 4.90 26.42
N PRO A 100 1.47 4.63 27.59
CA PRO A 100 1.41 3.31 28.23
C PRO A 100 -0.01 2.81 28.51
N GLU A 101 -0.97 3.72 28.69
CA GLU A 101 -2.37 3.39 28.99
C GLU A 101 -3.15 2.86 27.78
N THR A 102 -2.70 3.20 26.56
CA THR A 102 -3.35 2.82 25.30
C THR A 102 -2.48 1.93 24.42
N SER A 103 -1.19 1.76 24.73
CA SER A 103 -0.24 0.96 23.95
C SER A 103 -0.61 -0.52 23.85
N CYS A 104 -1.41 -1.04 24.79
CA CYS A 104 -1.93 -2.41 24.74
C CYS A 104 -3.23 -2.55 23.94
N GLN A 105 -3.83 -1.45 23.47
CA GLN A 105 -5.12 -1.49 22.77
C GLN A 105 -4.96 -1.85 21.30
N TYR A 106 -3.93 -1.32 20.64
CA TYR A 106 -3.74 -1.46 19.20
C TYR A 106 -2.29 -1.79 18.85
N ASP A 107 -2.11 -2.69 17.89
CA ASP A 107 -0.84 -2.94 17.23
C ASP A 107 -0.90 -2.39 15.81
N LEU A 108 -0.06 -1.40 15.49
CA LEU A 108 -0.07 -0.77 14.16
C LEU A 108 0.57 -1.70 13.11
N TRP A 109 -0.27 -2.36 12.33
CA TRP A 109 0.17 -3.30 11.30
C TRP A 109 0.39 -2.59 9.97
N GLN A 110 -0.60 -1.87 9.45
CA GLN A 110 -0.48 -1.30 8.11
C GLN A 110 -0.97 0.15 8.05
N ILE A 111 -0.20 0.99 7.38
CA ILE A 111 -0.68 2.28 6.89
C ILE A 111 -0.70 2.25 5.37
N HIS A 112 -1.82 2.62 4.77
CA HIS A 112 -1.93 2.80 3.33
C HIS A 112 -2.14 4.28 3.02
N TYR A 113 -1.38 4.81 2.07
CA TYR A 113 -1.62 6.14 1.52
C TYR A 113 -2.15 6.05 0.09
N PHE A 114 -3.37 6.55 -0.12
CA PHE A 114 -4.02 6.68 -1.42
C PHE A 114 -4.00 8.16 -1.82
N GLY A 115 -3.12 8.51 -2.76
CA GLY A 115 -2.95 9.90 -3.18
C GLY A 115 -1.89 10.10 -4.24
N HIS A 116 -1.54 11.36 -4.48
CA HIS A 116 -0.49 11.71 -5.43
C HIS A 116 0.90 11.62 -4.80
N GLY A 117 1.88 11.35 -5.63
CA GLY A 117 3.27 11.31 -5.21
C GLY A 117 4.23 11.28 -6.38
N GLY A 118 5.51 11.35 -6.03
CA GLY A 118 6.63 11.13 -6.92
C GLY A 118 7.65 10.19 -6.30
N HIS A 119 8.86 10.24 -6.83
CA HIS A 119 9.95 9.40 -6.34
C HIS A 119 10.49 9.87 -4.99
N ASP A 120 10.20 11.09 -4.56
CA ASP A 120 10.83 11.78 -3.44
C ASP A 120 9.85 12.37 -2.42
N ALA A 121 8.57 12.50 -2.76
CA ALA A 121 7.57 13.08 -1.88
C ALA A 121 6.13 12.64 -2.19
N LEU A 122 5.28 12.78 -1.16
CA LEU A 122 3.83 12.85 -1.33
C LEU A 122 3.47 14.24 -1.83
N TYR A 123 2.58 14.33 -2.83
CA TYR A 123 2.19 15.61 -3.42
C TYR A 123 0.80 16.01 -2.94
N LEU A 124 0.73 17.13 -2.22
CA LEU A 124 -0.48 17.73 -1.67
C LEU A 124 -0.73 19.13 -2.27
N LYS A 125 -1.87 19.77 -1.95
CA LYS A 125 -2.29 21.06 -2.55
C LYS A 125 -1.57 22.25 -1.92
N GLY A 126 -1.27 23.32 -2.70
CA GLY A 126 -0.68 24.61 -2.24
C GLY A 126 0.73 24.95 -2.82
N LYS A 127 1.56 25.78 -2.16
CA LYS A 127 2.99 26.01 -2.47
C LYS A 127 3.88 25.38 -1.39
N GLY A 128 4.85 24.53 -1.76
CA GLY A 128 5.72 23.81 -0.80
C GLY A 128 5.04 22.64 -0.10
N ASN A 129 4.09 21.98 -0.77
CA ASN A 129 3.24 20.93 -0.18
C ASN A 129 3.64 19.56 -0.66
N GLU A 130 4.88 19.28 -0.33
CA GLU A 130 5.49 17.99 -0.46
C GLU A 130 5.76 17.48 0.95
N ILE A 131 5.55 16.19 1.17
CA ILE A 131 6.04 15.51 2.38
C ILE A 131 7.07 14.51 1.89
N HIS A 132 8.33 14.77 2.21
CA HIS A 132 9.50 13.98 1.85
C HIS A 132 9.83 12.90 2.87
N PHE A 133 9.24 12.97 4.07
CA PHE A 133 9.56 12.10 5.21
C PHE A 133 11.03 12.17 5.65
N ASN A 134 11.74 13.26 5.33
CA ASN A 134 13.10 13.49 5.76
C ASN A 134 13.14 14.26 7.09
N ASP A 135 14.33 14.62 7.56
CA ASP A 135 14.50 15.33 8.84
C ASP A 135 13.83 16.72 8.86
N GLN A 136 13.61 17.34 7.71
CA GLN A 136 12.93 18.64 7.61
C GLN A 136 11.43 18.51 7.90
N ASP A 137 10.84 17.36 7.60
CA ASP A 137 9.43 17.13 7.86
C ASP A 137 9.12 16.89 9.33
N ASN A 138 10.11 16.40 10.09
CA ASN A 138 10.01 16.07 11.51
C ASN A 138 8.76 15.22 11.85
N MET A 139 8.52 14.18 11.04
CA MET A 139 7.43 13.24 11.26
C MET A 139 7.71 12.38 12.49
N GLU A 140 6.73 12.22 13.37
CA GLU A 140 6.84 11.31 14.50
C GLU A 140 7.04 9.87 14.02
N VAL A 141 7.88 9.11 14.71
CA VAL A 141 8.08 7.68 14.43
C VAL A 141 6.95 6.90 15.10
N LEU A 142 6.08 6.30 14.30
CA LEU A 142 4.97 5.51 14.84
C LEU A 142 5.46 4.20 15.47
N PRO A 143 4.77 3.66 16.49
CA PRO A 143 5.11 2.38 17.11
C PRO A 143 4.60 1.22 16.24
N TRP A 144 5.30 0.96 15.13
CA TRP A 144 4.97 -0.12 14.20
C TRP A 144 5.09 -1.50 14.85
N HIS A 145 4.20 -2.42 14.48
CA HIS A 145 4.36 -3.83 14.84
C HIS A 145 5.67 -4.37 14.23
N PRO A 146 6.51 -5.10 14.98
CA PRO A 146 7.87 -5.46 14.55
C PRO A 146 7.95 -6.38 13.32
N HIS A 147 6.88 -7.11 13.01
CA HIS A 147 6.85 -8.08 11.91
C HIS A 147 5.82 -7.76 10.83
N GLU A 148 4.73 -7.11 11.22
CA GLU A 148 3.60 -6.81 10.33
C GLU A 148 3.59 -5.35 9.88
N GLY A 149 4.34 -4.49 10.60
CA GLY A 149 4.47 -3.06 10.36
C GLY A 149 4.91 -2.75 8.93
N ILE A 150 4.05 -2.06 8.18
CA ILE A 150 4.38 -1.59 6.83
C ILE A 150 3.62 -0.31 6.45
N PHE A 151 4.31 0.58 5.75
CA PHE A 151 3.71 1.70 5.05
C PHE A 151 3.61 1.40 3.54
N VAL A 152 2.38 1.25 3.03
CA VAL A 152 2.08 1.02 1.62
C VAL A 152 1.71 2.32 0.89
N LEU A 153 2.46 2.66 -0.15
CA LEU A 153 2.24 3.82 -1.00
C LEU A 153 1.42 3.44 -2.24
N HIS A 154 0.12 3.70 -2.22
CA HIS A 154 -0.74 3.73 -3.42
C HIS A 154 -0.62 5.10 -4.12
N SER A 155 0.61 5.55 -4.33
CA SER A 155 0.93 6.81 -5.00
C SER A 155 1.90 6.55 -6.15
N CYS A 156 1.90 7.46 -7.12
CA CYS A 156 2.75 7.31 -8.29
C CYS A 156 4.23 7.30 -7.89
N ARG A 157 4.97 6.26 -8.29
CA ARG A 157 6.44 6.24 -8.35
C ARG A 157 7.18 6.34 -7.01
N GLY A 158 6.53 6.13 -5.87
CA GLY A 158 7.17 6.18 -4.55
C GLY A 158 8.38 5.24 -4.35
N GLY A 159 8.50 4.19 -5.17
CA GLY A 159 9.65 3.26 -5.17
C GLY A 159 10.65 3.46 -6.33
N ALA A 160 10.42 4.42 -7.23
CA ALA A 160 11.21 4.61 -8.45
C ALA A 160 12.46 5.48 -8.21
N TYR A 161 13.49 4.95 -7.55
CA TYR A 161 14.73 5.69 -7.27
C TYR A 161 15.46 6.18 -8.54
N GLU A 162 15.20 5.60 -9.71
CA GLU A 162 15.78 6.01 -10.99
C GLU A 162 15.25 7.35 -11.53
N ASP A 163 14.17 7.88 -10.95
CA ASP A 163 13.48 9.07 -11.47
C ASP A 163 14.14 10.40 -11.06
N THR A 164 15.12 10.38 -10.16
CA THR A 164 15.85 11.55 -9.67
C THR A 164 16.94 12.05 -10.63
N TYR A 165 17.43 11.20 -11.54
CA TYR A 165 18.56 11.43 -12.46
C TYR A 165 19.90 11.82 -11.81
N ASP A 166 19.92 12.03 -10.50
CA ASP A 166 21.14 12.16 -9.70
C ASP A 166 21.77 10.77 -9.54
N LYS A 167 23.00 10.64 -10.04
CA LYS A 167 23.73 9.37 -10.06
C LYS A 167 23.90 8.81 -8.64
N ASP A 168 24.30 9.63 -7.68
CA ASP A 168 24.62 9.18 -6.33
C ASP A 168 23.34 8.73 -5.61
N MET A 169 22.22 9.42 -5.84
CA MET A 169 20.91 8.99 -5.34
C MET A 169 20.46 7.67 -5.96
N ILE A 170 20.72 7.44 -7.26
CA ILE A 170 20.39 6.18 -7.94
C ILE A 170 21.24 5.03 -7.40
N GLU A 171 22.55 5.23 -7.24
CA GLU A 171 23.47 4.23 -6.67
C GLU A 171 23.06 3.85 -5.24
N GLN A 172 22.62 4.84 -4.46
CA GLN A 172 22.11 4.64 -3.10
C GLN A 172 20.65 4.21 -3.07
N GLN A 173 19.97 4.08 -4.22
CA GLN A 173 18.56 3.72 -4.34
C GLN A 173 17.61 4.63 -3.52
N ILE A 174 17.91 5.92 -3.44
CA ILE A 174 17.13 6.88 -2.68
C ILE A 174 15.80 7.16 -3.38
N CYS A 175 14.71 6.83 -2.69
CA CYS A 175 13.34 7.16 -3.06
C CYS A 175 12.50 7.33 -1.79
N LEU A 176 11.26 7.82 -1.94
CA LEU A 176 10.34 8.07 -0.85
C LEU A 176 10.12 6.82 0.01
N ALA A 177 9.92 5.65 -0.61
CA ALA A 177 9.74 4.42 0.13
C ALA A 177 10.97 4.06 0.98
N LYS A 178 12.19 4.24 0.45
CA LYS A 178 13.42 4.05 1.22
C LYS A 178 13.50 5.03 2.39
N THR A 179 13.27 6.32 2.13
CA THR A 179 13.31 7.37 3.15
C THR A 179 12.31 7.11 4.28
N ILE A 180 11.07 6.76 3.94
CA ILE A 180 10.04 6.38 4.92
C ILE A 180 10.52 5.17 5.72
N SER A 181 10.98 4.11 5.05
CA SER A 181 11.43 2.89 5.70
C SER A 181 12.55 3.13 6.73
N GLU A 182 13.54 3.97 6.40
CA GLU A 182 14.63 4.33 7.31
C GLU A 182 14.15 5.18 8.49
N LYS A 183 13.38 6.25 8.20
CA LYS A 183 12.99 7.23 9.21
C LYS A 183 11.91 6.71 10.14
N GLN A 184 11.02 5.86 9.64
CA GLN A 184 9.97 5.22 10.41
C GLN A 184 10.38 3.87 11.01
N LYS A 185 11.60 3.37 10.69
CA LYS A 185 12.14 2.09 11.19
C LYS A 185 11.18 0.91 10.95
N THR A 186 10.64 0.85 9.73
CA THR A 186 9.59 -0.11 9.35
C THR A 186 9.74 -0.50 7.88
N ARG A 187 8.92 -1.44 7.41
CA ARG A 187 8.84 -1.75 5.97
C ARG A 187 8.06 -0.64 5.24
N CYS A 188 8.46 -0.33 4.01
CA CYS A 188 7.68 0.55 3.14
C CYS A 188 7.64 0.01 1.72
N LEU A 189 6.43 -0.09 1.17
CA LEU A 189 6.18 -0.53 -0.20
C LEU A 189 5.90 0.69 -1.09
N GLY A 190 6.69 0.84 -2.15
CA GLY A 190 6.53 1.89 -3.15
C GLY A 190 6.19 1.36 -4.55
N GLN A 191 5.20 1.96 -5.20
CA GLN A 191 4.96 1.75 -6.63
C GLN A 191 6.11 2.31 -7.46
N VAL A 192 6.52 1.59 -8.51
CA VAL A 192 7.60 2.03 -9.42
C VAL A 192 7.07 2.69 -10.70
N THR A 193 5.75 2.75 -10.87
CA THR A 193 5.09 3.40 -12.02
C THR A 193 3.96 4.30 -11.54
N TYR A 194 3.22 4.89 -12.47
CA TYR A 194 2.04 5.67 -12.19
C TYR A 194 0.93 4.76 -11.64
N GLY A 195 0.27 5.20 -10.56
CA GLY A 195 -0.93 4.55 -10.07
C GLY A 195 -2.02 4.54 -11.15
N ASN A 196 -2.62 3.38 -11.37
CA ASN A 196 -3.73 3.19 -12.29
C ASN A 196 -4.83 2.41 -11.58
N PHE A 197 -6.07 2.76 -11.89
CA PHE A 197 -7.21 1.98 -11.42
C PHE A 197 -7.36 0.71 -12.26
N ALA A 198 -7.62 -0.40 -11.58
CA ALA A 198 -8.14 -1.61 -12.19
C ALA A 198 -9.44 -2.01 -11.51
N THR A 199 -10.39 -2.42 -12.33
CA THR A 199 -11.76 -2.73 -11.93
C THR A 199 -12.00 -4.24 -12.01
N ASN A 200 -12.89 -4.73 -11.15
CA ASN A 200 -13.29 -6.13 -11.22
C ASN A 200 -14.25 -6.33 -12.40
N ILE A 201 -13.73 -6.87 -13.50
CA ILE A 201 -14.51 -7.10 -14.73
C ILE A 201 -15.66 -8.07 -14.49
N THR A 202 -15.45 -9.11 -13.68
CA THR A 202 -16.49 -10.10 -13.37
C THR A 202 -17.68 -9.42 -12.72
N LYS A 203 -17.43 -8.63 -11.68
CA LYS A 203 -18.47 -7.85 -11.00
C LYS A 203 -19.17 -6.86 -11.93
N PHE A 204 -18.43 -6.22 -12.84
CA PHE A 204 -19.03 -5.32 -13.83
C PHE A 204 -19.94 -6.05 -14.83
N ASN A 205 -19.54 -7.22 -15.33
CA ASN A 205 -20.36 -8.02 -16.24
C ASN A 205 -21.62 -8.53 -15.54
N ASP A 206 -21.52 -8.91 -14.27
CA ASP A 206 -22.70 -9.30 -13.50
C ASP A 206 -23.71 -8.14 -13.42
N ILE A 207 -23.25 -6.89 -13.25
CA ILE A 207 -24.10 -5.67 -13.24
C ILE A 207 -24.79 -5.47 -14.59
N LEU A 208 -24.09 -5.74 -15.71
CA LEU A 208 -24.65 -5.55 -17.05
C LEU A 208 -25.65 -6.64 -17.46
N ILE A 209 -25.40 -7.89 -17.07
CA ILE A 209 -26.20 -9.06 -17.48
C ILE A 209 -27.40 -9.28 -16.54
N GLY A 210 -27.28 -8.88 -15.27
CA GLY A 210 -28.28 -9.12 -14.21
C GLY A 210 -29.52 -8.21 -14.20
N GLY A 211 -29.61 -7.18 -15.05
CA GLY A 211 -30.80 -6.35 -15.19
C GLY A 211 -30.52 -4.85 -15.11
N GLY A 212 -31.18 -4.08 -16.00
CA GLY A 212 -31.05 -2.62 -16.03
C GLY A 212 -31.19 -1.95 -14.66
N ILE A 213 -30.45 -0.86 -14.46
CA ILE A 213 -30.54 0.12 -13.36
C ILE A 213 -31.43 -0.35 -12.18
N GLY A 214 -30.95 -1.30 -11.37
CA GLY A 214 -31.74 -1.79 -10.24
C GLY A 214 -31.37 -3.14 -9.63
N GLY A 215 -30.67 -4.02 -10.34
CA GLY A 215 -30.19 -5.29 -9.78
C GLY A 215 -28.73 -5.18 -9.32
N MET A 216 -28.48 -5.12 -8.01
CA MET A 216 -27.13 -5.44 -7.51
C MET A 216 -26.89 -6.92 -7.77
N PRO A 217 -25.85 -7.30 -8.53
CA PRO A 217 -25.54 -8.70 -8.69
C PRO A 217 -24.93 -9.19 -7.38
N ASP A 218 -25.61 -10.18 -6.82
CA ASP A 218 -25.12 -11.02 -5.76
C ASP A 218 -24.12 -12.00 -6.36
N SER A 219 -22.89 -11.53 -6.65
CA SER A 219 -21.74 -12.42 -6.81
C SER A 219 -20.95 -12.50 -5.52
N ASN A 220 -21.65 -12.78 -4.40
CA ASN A 220 -21.07 -13.38 -3.21
C ASN A 220 -20.61 -14.81 -3.51
N LYS A 221 -19.53 -14.94 -4.29
CA LYS A 221 -18.58 -16.01 -3.97
C LYS A 221 -17.75 -15.47 -2.80
N ASP A 222 -17.72 -16.19 -1.68
CA ASP A 222 -16.92 -15.89 -0.50
C ASP A 222 -15.41 -16.03 -0.78
N LEU A 223 -14.88 -15.19 -1.68
CA LEU A 223 -13.57 -15.32 -2.31
C LEU A 223 -12.35 -14.90 -1.46
N SER A 224 -12.18 -15.23 -0.17
CA SER A 224 -11.02 -14.75 0.66
C SER A 224 -10.56 -13.28 0.39
N ALA A 225 -9.42 -12.81 0.92
CA ALA A 225 -8.87 -11.50 0.47
C ALA A 225 -7.84 -11.69 -0.66
N GLU A 226 -7.24 -12.87 -0.72
CA GLU A 226 -6.17 -13.21 -1.65
C GLU A 226 -6.73 -13.58 -3.03
N GLU A 227 -7.84 -14.32 -3.09
CA GLU A 227 -8.46 -14.64 -4.38
C GLU A 227 -9.06 -13.39 -5.03
N GLU A 228 -9.60 -12.46 -4.24
CA GLU A 228 -10.01 -11.14 -4.73
C GLU A 228 -8.82 -10.36 -5.30
N ALA A 229 -7.67 -10.33 -4.62
CA ALA A 229 -6.47 -9.67 -5.12
C ALA A 229 -6.02 -10.25 -6.47
N LYS A 230 -6.12 -11.57 -6.63
CA LYS A 230 -5.77 -12.27 -7.88
C LYS A 230 -6.60 -11.82 -9.08
N GLN A 231 -7.83 -11.33 -8.88
CA GLN A 231 -8.67 -10.81 -9.96
C GLN A 231 -8.15 -9.50 -10.56
N TYR A 232 -7.29 -8.79 -9.84
CA TYR A 232 -6.74 -7.50 -10.24
C TYR A 232 -5.28 -7.60 -10.71
N CYS A 233 -4.73 -8.82 -10.81
CA CYS A 233 -3.35 -9.06 -11.27
C CYS A 233 -3.08 -8.54 -12.69
N TYR A 234 -4.13 -8.40 -13.50
CA TYR A 234 -4.06 -7.90 -14.86
C TYR A 234 -5.02 -6.73 -15.04
N ARG A 235 -4.54 -5.67 -15.68
CA ARG A 235 -5.41 -4.55 -16.01
C ARG A 235 -6.34 -4.91 -17.16
N SER A 236 -7.63 -4.69 -16.95
CA SER A 236 -8.62 -4.71 -18.02
C SER A 236 -8.30 -3.68 -19.11
N ASN A 237 -8.82 -3.88 -20.32
CA ASN A 237 -8.70 -2.89 -21.39
C ASN A 237 -9.21 -1.50 -20.92
N ARG A 238 -8.50 -0.44 -21.31
CA ARG A 238 -8.73 0.94 -20.85
C ARG A 238 -10.17 1.43 -21.02
N VAL A 239 -10.83 1.13 -22.14
CA VAL A 239 -12.21 1.59 -22.39
C VAL A 239 -13.16 0.96 -21.39
N PHE A 240 -13.04 -0.37 -21.21
CA PHE A 240 -13.82 -1.11 -20.24
C PHE A 240 -13.55 -0.63 -18.82
N ASN A 241 -12.28 -0.46 -18.46
CA ASN A 241 -11.90 0.02 -17.13
C ASN A 241 -12.54 1.36 -16.79
N ALA A 242 -12.59 2.29 -17.75
CA ALA A 242 -13.17 3.62 -17.54
C ALA A 242 -14.69 3.55 -17.28
N ILE A 243 -15.40 2.67 -17.98
CA ILE A 243 -16.84 2.47 -17.79
C ILE A 243 -17.10 1.70 -16.48
N ALA A 244 -16.39 0.60 -16.27
CA ALA A 244 -16.53 -0.25 -15.09
C ALA A 244 -16.19 0.49 -13.79
N GLN A 245 -15.24 1.43 -13.81
CA GLN A 245 -14.84 2.18 -12.62
C GLN A 245 -15.98 2.98 -12.01
N ILE A 246 -17.03 3.31 -12.76
CA ILE A 246 -18.22 3.97 -12.22
C ILE A 246 -19.06 3.00 -11.38
N HIS A 247 -19.11 1.73 -11.78
CA HIS A 247 -20.10 0.76 -11.29
C HIS A 247 -19.51 -0.36 -10.42
N SER A 248 -18.22 -0.66 -10.52
CA SER A 248 -17.57 -1.77 -9.81
C SER A 248 -16.55 -1.28 -8.79
N ASP A 249 -16.20 -2.15 -7.84
CA ASP A 249 -15.03 -1.95 -6.99
C ASP A 249 -13.74 -1.97 -7.83
N GLY A 250 -12.68 -1.34 -7.30
CA GLY A 250 -11.39 -1.26 -7.97
C GLY A 250 -10.24 -0.99 -7.02
N VAL A 251 -9.03 -1.31 -7.48
CA VAL A 251 -7.77 -1.08 -6.76
C VAL A 251 -6.96 0.00 -7.46
N LEU A 252 -6.21 0.76 -6.68
CA LEU A 252 -5.21 1.69 -7.20
C LEU A 252 -3.83 1.03 -7.14
N TRP A 253 -3.36 0.54 -8.29
CA TRP A 253 -2.09 -0.17 -8.38
C TRP A 253 -1.26 0.20 -9.62
N GLY A 254 0.04 -0.07 -9.59
CA GLY A 254 0.92 0.12 -10.74
C GLY A 254 0.79 -1.04 -11.72
N TYR A 255 0.63 -0.75 -13.02
CA TYR A 255 0.57 -1.78 -14.08
C TYR A 255 1.61 -1.51 -15.15
N ALA A 256 2.14 -2.58 -15.75
CA ALA A 256 3.05 -2.53 -16.87
C ALA A 256 2.30 -2.17 -18.15
N LEU A 257 2.38 -0.90 -18.55
CA LEU A 257 1.60 -0.37 -19.67
C LEU A 257 2.47 0.39 -20.67
N LEU A 258 2.53 -0.12 -21.90
CA LEU A 258 3.13 0.56 -23.05
C LEU A 258 2.08 1.18 -23.98
N THR A 259 1.01 1.72 -23.40
CA THR A 259 -0.06 2.42 -24.13
C THR A 259 -0.46 3.73 -23.46
N GLY A 260 -1.15 4.60 -24.21
CA GLY A 260 -1.76 5.83 -23.70
C GLY A 260 -0.79 6.82 -23.04
N LYS A 261 -1.29 7.61 -22.08
CA LYS A 261 -0.51 8.63 -21.37
C LYS A 261 0.65 8.03 -20.56
N THR A 262 0.48 6.81 -20.04
CA THR A 262 1.54 6.10 -19.29
C THR A 262 2.76 5.86 -20.17
N LYS A 263 2.57 5.34 -21.40
CA LYS A 263 3.66 5.16 -22.37
C LYS A 263 4.45 6.46 -22.60
N THR A 264 3.76 7.55 -22.90
CA THR A 264 4.41 8.84 -23.18
C THR A 264 5.23 9.32 -21.98
N LYS A 265 4.70 9.18 -20.76
CA LYS A 265 5.41 9.57 -19.54
C LYS A 265 6.64 8.69 -19.30
N VAL A 266 6.51 7.36 -19.40
CA VAL A 266 7.62 6.42 -19.20
C VAL A 266 8.72 6.62 -20.25
N LEU A 267 8.36 6.83 -21.53
CA LEU A 267 9.34 7.12 -22.58
C LEU A 267 10.09 8.44 -22.33
N LYS A 268 9.43 9.44 -21.75
CA LYS A 268 10.10 10.68 -21.34
C LYS A 268 11.13 10.43 -20.24
N LEU A 269 10.79 9.62 -19.23
CA LEU A 269 11.71 9.23 -18.15
C LEU A 269 12.90 8.43 -18.72
N LYS A 270 12.60 7.44 -19.57
CA LYS A 270 13.59 6.65 -20.32
C LYS A 270 14.58 7.54 -21.06
N ASN A 271 14.08 8.44 -21.90
CA ASN A 271 14.94 9.34 -22.68
C ASN A 271 15.80 10.24 -21.79
N LYS A 272 15.28 10.71 -20.65
CA LYS A 272 16.08 11.53 -19.74
C LYS A 272 17.17 10.71 -19.06
N TYR A 273 16.85 9.51 -18.59
CA TYR A 273 17.80 8.61 -17.93
C TYR A 273 18.93 8.18 -18.87
N GLU A 274 18.57 7.75 -20.08
CA GLU A 274 19.53 7.19 -21.03
C GLU A 274 20.39 8.25 -21.75
N ASN A 275 19.98 9.53 -21.72
CA ASN A 275 20.77 10.64 -22.24
C ASN A 275 21.46 11.46 -21.12
N ASN A 276 21.43 11.00 -19.86
CA ASN A 276 22.11 11.68 -18.77
C ASN A 276 23.60 11.30 -18.76
N ASP A 277 24.47 12.29 -18.94
CA ASP A 277 25.92 12.07 -19.07
C ASP A 277 26.55 11.42 -17.82
N ASP A 278 26.11 11.77 -16.62
CA ASP A 278 26.63 11.18 -15.38
C ASP A 278 26.27 9.69 -15.28
N ILE A 279 25.05 9.33 -15.67
CA ILE A 279 24.61 7.93 -15.77
C ILE A 279 25.40 7.21 -16.86
N GLN A 280 25.57 7.82 -18.04
CA GLN A 280 26.30 7.22 -19.16
C GLN A 280 27.79 7.02 -18.87
N ASN A 281 28.39 7.83 -17.99
CA ASN A 281 29.79 7.69 -17.57
C ASN A 281 29.98 6.90 -16.26
N SER A 282 28.92 6.38 -15.66
CA SER A 282 28.97 5.59 -14.41
C SER A 282 28.98 4.07 -14.62
N THR A 283 28.93 3.29 -13.54
CA THR A 283 28.71 1.83 -13.56
C THR A 283 27.22 1.44 -13.55
N LEU A 284 26.32 2.42 -13.46
CA LEU A 284 24.88 2.18 -13.47
C LEU A 284 24.41 1.59 -14.82
N PRO A 285 23.27 0.86 -14.83
CA PRO A 285 22.65 0.39 -16.06
C PRO A 285 22.46 1.53 -17.07
N LYS A 286 22.80 1.30 -18.34
CA LYS A 286 22.67 2.31 -19.40
C LYS A 286 21.24 2.41 -19.94
N LEU A 287 20.48 1.32 -19.84
CA LEU A 287 19.07 1.28 -20.18
C LEU A 287 18.24 1.59 -18.94
N TYR A 288 17.16 2.36 -19.11
CA TYR A 288 16.29 2.72 -18.00
C TYR A 288 15.59 1.47 -17.41
N PRO A 289 15.91 1.05 -16.16
CA PRO A 289 15.50 -0.25 -15.63
C PRO A 289 13.98 -0.45 -15.61
N ILE A 290 13.22 0.56 -15.17
CA ILE A 290 11.76 0.49 -15.07
C ILE A 290 11.12 0.25 -16.45
N TYR A 291 11.66 0.83 -17.53
CA TYR A 291 11.13 0.56 -18.88
C TYR A 291 11.37 -0.87 -19.31
N GLN A 292 12.53 -1.46 -18.99
CA GLN A 292 12.83 -2.87 -19.30
C GLN A 292 11.86 -3.82 -18.57
N GLU A 293 11.54 -3.51 -17.32
CA GLU A 293 10.53 -4.26 -16.55
C GLU A 293 9.13 -4.13 -17.15
N ILE A 294 8.73 -2.91 -17.52
CA ILE A 294 7.44 -2.67 -18.17
C ILE A 294 7.36 -3.42 -19.50
N GLU A 295 8.40 -3.37 -20.33
CA GLU A 295 8.45 -4.05 -21.62
C GLU A 295 8.22 -5.55 -21.46
N LYS A 296 8.91 -6.18 -20.50
CA LYS A 296 8.76 -7.60 -20.17
C LYS A 296 7.31 -7.99 -19.84
N LEU A 297 6.59 -7.15 -19.10
CA LEU A 297 5.26 -7.47 -18.56
C LEU A 297 4.09 -6.91 -19.39
N SER A 298 4.34 -5.96 -20.29
CA SER A 298 3.30 -5.16 -20.94
C SER A 298 2.34 -5.93 -21.84
N SER A 299 2.77 -7.06 -22.40
CA SER A 299 1.94 -7.89 -23.28
C SER A 299 0.68 -8.42 -22.60
N LYS A 300 0.72 -8.57 -21.26
CA LYS A 300 -0.42 -9.01 -20.44
C LYS A 300 -1.06 -7.88 -19.64
N ASN A 301 -0.54 -6.65 -19.70
CA ASN A 301 -0.93 -5.55 -18.82
C ASN A 301 -0.91 -5.95 -17.33
N GLN A 302 0.08 -6.76 -16.92
CA GLN A 302 0.22 -7.26 -15.56
C GLN A 302 0.49 -6.12 -14.57
N ILE A 303 0.14 -6.32 -13.29
CA ILE A 303 0.68 -5.49 -12.21
C ILE A 303 2.21 -5.44 -12.32
N LEU A 304 2.76 -4.25 -12.13
CA LEU A 304 4.22 -4.06 -12.10
C LEU A 304 4.67 -4.24 -10.65
N PRO A 305 5.57 -5.19 -10.35
CA PRO A 305 6.00 -5.45 -8.99
C PRO A 305 6.51 -4.19 -8.29
N CYS A 306 5.99 -3.94 -7.09
CA CYS A 306 6.44 -2.84 -6.25
C CYS A 306 7.81 -3.15 -5.64
N ARG A 307 8.44 -2.12 -5.07
CA ARG A 307 9.68 -2.27 -4.31
C ARG A 307 9.37 -2.11 -2.84
N VAL A 308 9.85 -3.05 -2.03
CA VAL A 308 9.72 -2.99 -0.57
C VAL A 308 11.08 -2.69 0.02
N PHE A 309 11.15 -1.68 0.86
CA PHE A 309 12.32 -1.37 1.65
C PHE A 309 12.06 -1.76 3.10
N ASN A 310 13.02 -2.39 3.76
CA ASN A 310 12.97 -2.73 5.17
C ASN A 310 14.16 -2.08 5.88
N ASN A 311 13.88 -1.12 6.76
CA ASN A 311 14.88 -0.24 7.37
C ASN A 311 15.89 0.30 6.33
N GLY A 312 15.38 0.77 5.19
CA GLY A 312 16.18 1.32 4.09
C GLY A 312 16.82 0.32 3.13
N THR A 313 16.72 -0.98 3.42
CA THR A 313 17.29 -2.03 2.56
C THR A 313 16.23 -2.56 1.60
N LEU A 314 16.54 -2.57 0.30
CA LEU A 314 15.64 -3.11 -0.73
C LEU A 314 15.48 -4.64 -0.60
N GLU A 315 14.25 -5.10 -0.46
CA GLU A 315 13.91 -6.53 -0.53
C GLU A 315 13.96 -7.03 -1.99
N PRO A 316 14.40 -8.28 -2.23
CA PRO A 316 14.40 -8.86 -3.56
C PRO A 316 12.97 -9.05 -4.08
N ARG A 317 12.79 -8.92 -5.39
CA ARG A 317 11.53 -9.18 -6.09
C ARG A 317 11.79 -9.84 -7.43
N ILE A 318 10.78 -10.54 -7.93
CA ILE A 318 10.79 -11.19 -9.25
C ILE A 318 9.96 -10.36 -10.21
N VAL A 319 10.49 -10.14 -11.41
CA VAL A 319 9.80 -9.44 -12.50
C VAL A 319 9.69 -10.40 -13.68
N GLU A 320 8.62 -11.19 -13.71
CA GLU A 320 8.36 -12.20 -14.74
C GLU A 320 6.88 -12.24 -15.11
N VAL A 321 6.61 -12.59 -16.37
CA VAL A 321 5.24 -12.71 -16.89
C VAL A 321 4.57 -13.87 -16.17
N ASP A 322 3.32 -13.68 -15.73
CA ASP A 322 2.54 -14.62 -14.93
C ASP A 322 3.11 -14.95 -13.54
N VAL A 323 4.12 -14.21 -13.08
CA VAL A 323 4.67 -14.34 -11.73
C VAL A 323 4.32 -13.11 -10.90
N PHE A 324 3.79 -13.33 -9.70
CA PHE A 324 3.33 -12.28 -8.78
C PHE A 324 4.06 -12.39 -7.46
N ASN A 325 4.60 -11.27 -6.96
CA ASN A 325 5.22 -11.27 -5.64
C ASN A 325 4.13 -11.22 -4.57
N GLN A 326 4.35 -11.93 -3.46
CA GLN A 326 3.37 -12.00 -2.38
C GLN A 326 3.01 -10.62 -1.83
N ASN A 327 4.01 -9.74 -1.66
CA ASN A 327 3.80 -8.36 -1.22
C ASN A 327 2.83 -7.62 -2.17
N ASP A 328 2.95 -7.83 -3.48
CA ASP A 328 2.06 -7.15 -4.44
C ASP A 328 0.61 -7.60 -4.27
N LEU A 329 0.37 -8.90 -4.08
CA LEU A 329 -0.99 -9.44 -3.89
C LEU A 329 -1.58 -9.08 -2.52
N GLU A 330 -0.74 -9.09 -1.50
CA GLU A 330 -1.11 -8.75 -0.12
C GLU A 330 -1.57 -7.30 0.00
N TYR A 331 -0.80 -6.39 -0.61
CA TYR A 331 -0.97 -4.95 -0.41
C TYR A 331 -1.71 -4.24 -1.54
N LEU A 332 -1.97 -4.92 -2.67
CA LEU A 332 -3.06 -4.54 -3.58
C LEU A 332 -4.31 -4.21 -2.79
#